data_AF-A0A0V0ZV93-F1
#
_entry.id   AF-A0A0V0ZV93-F1
#
_cell.length_a   1.000
_cell.length_b   1.000
_cell.length_c   1.000
_cell.angle_alpha   90.00
_cell.angle_beta   90.00
_cell.angle_gamma   90.00
#
_symmetry.space_group_name_H-M   'P 1'
#
loop_
_entity.id
_entity.type
_entity.pdbx_description
1 polymer ?
#
loop_
_entity_poly.entity_id
_entity_poly.type
_entity_poly.pdbx_seq_one_letter_code
_entity_poly.pdbx_strand_id
1 'polypeptide(L)'
;MQTKEQLSGYGYQQSEPAATDYSKIDGAEKPFSRGKMQRSGTLLERSASLLGAISKGELFMSKLFYFFFYAAFGSLFPLISIYFKQLGMNATQAGLLVGIRPFVEFASAPFWGGLADRFRKGKAILLFSLICWIVFTLSLDFIQPNSPFCLIGNSSHQFLVPALDSDGNKKSSPMGKKLMDLNEFQSETAVESEFAFFYLPEMYKEARTPGISPDILDKGAIVNYDPEKLGHLVSPPHSKKVYRKSAVEEVFLLLLITIIIGEFFSAPAITLADACTLNLLGDHPELYGRQRMFGSLGWGLAMFIIGIALDYSLVFPSHPCGLNIQEKNYTLCFAAFSVLMSCAFLVATQLKFSDFAEDSKKVAQRIMDSQIGNVDPLVAEQARTEAPEAQEVSPGHKWLNVMKTFATPHYSAFLFVTWWMGFGVGLVFCFLFWHLQDIGGSPSLYGLASVINHVSEIGAYFFSFRLINRIGHTKVLYVGLIANVARFLYISWLRDPWWVLPFEFIQGKQIHEKL
;
A
#
# COMPACT_ATOMS: atom_id res chain seq x y z
N MET A 1 -14.62 -2.34 -89.18
CA MET A 1 -13.77 -1.13 -89.02
C MET A 1 -12.42 -1.65 -88.52
N GLN A 2 -11.43 -2.01 -89.37
CA GLN A 2 -10.47 -1.11 -90.05
C GLN A 2 -9.98 -0.01 -89.08
N THR A 3 -8.70 0.17 -88.70
CA THR A 3 -7.40 -0.34 -89.22
C THR A 3 -6.26 0.14 -88.29
N LYS A 4 -5.16 -0.66 -88.17
CA LYS A 4 -3.70 -0.29 -88.10
C LYS A 4 -3.19 0.71 -87.04
N GLU A 5 -1.95 0.75 -86.54
CA GLU A 5 -0.62 0.07 -86.61
C GLU A 5 0.19 0.80 -85.48
N GLN A 6 1.16 0.23 -84.73
CA GLN A 6 2.54 -0.05 -85.14
C GLN A 6 3.29 -0.86 -84.05
N LEU A 7 4.25 -1.67 -84.51
CA LEU A 7 5.15 -2.60 -83.79
C LEU A 7 6.46 -1.97 -83.26
N SER A 8 7.11 -2.67 -82.30
CA SER A 8 8.55 -3.07 -82.23
C SER A 8 9.03 -3.09 -80.76
N GLY A 9 9.38 -4.22 -80.09
CA GLY A 9 10.55 -5.12 -80.26
C GLY A 9 11.64 -4.67 -79.25
N TYR A 10 12.24 -5.41 -78.30
CA TYR A 10 12.87 -6.74 -78.17
C TYR A 10 13.23 -6.91 -76.65
N GLY A 11 13.17 -8.07 -75.97
CA GLY A 11 14.26 -9.06 -75.87
C GLY A 11 14.87 -9.15 -74.44
N TYR A 12 14.75 -10.31 -73.79
CA TYR A 12 15.29 -10.70 -72.46
C TYR A 12 16.80 -11.03 -72.49
N GLN A 13 17.57 -10.84 -71.38
CA GLN A 13 18.47 -11.88 -70.79
C GLN A 13 19.29 -11.42 -69.54
N GLN A 14 19.49 -12.39 -68.63
CA GLN A 14 20.30 -12.37 -67.39
C GLN A 14 21.82 -12.41 -67.65
N SER A 15 22.65 -11.90 -66.71
CA SER A 15 24.07 -12.28 -66.58
C SER A 15 24.64 -12.07 -65.16
N GLU A 16 25.37 -13.08 -64.68
CA GLU A 16 26.11 -13.24 -63.41
C GLU A 16 27.45 -12.44 -63.33
N PRO A 17 28.14 -12.38 -62.16
CA PRO A 17 29.23 -11.44 -61.87
C PRO A 17 30.65 -12.01 -62.09
N ALA A 18 31.63 -11.14 -62.30
CA ALA A 18 33.05 -11.49 -62.43
C ALA A 18 33.95 -10.74 -61.41
N ALA A 19 34.98 -11.44 -60.93
CA ALA A 19 35.93 -11.08 -59.88
C ALA A 19 37.13 -10.25 -60.38
N THR A 20 37.90 -9.63 -59.47
CA THR A 20 39.29 -9.21 -59.74
C THR A 20 40.15 -9.13 -58.47
N ASP A 21 41.45 -9.35 -58.66
CA ASP A 21 42.47 -9.90 -57.75
C ASP A 21 43.45 -8.84 -57.19
N TYR A 22 44.20 -9.21 -56.14
CA TYR A 22 45.16 -8.41 -55.36
C TYR A 22 46.58 -8.40 -55.99
N SER A 23 47.32 -7.27 -55.89
CA SER A 23 48.70 -7.16 -55.33
C SER A 23 49.55 -5.96 -55.84
N LYS A 24 50.41 -5.47 -54.93
CA LYS A 24 51.54 -4.51 -55.02
C LYS A 24 51.25 -3.01 -54.82
N ILE A 25 52.03 -2.22 -54.09
CA ILE A 25 52.79 -2.26 -52.81
C ILE A 25 53.54 -0.91 -52.75
N ASP A 26 53.42 -0.21 -51.62
CA ASP A 26 54.27 0.78 -50.93
C ASP A 26 54.79 2.09 -51.57
N GLY A 27 54.69 3.16 -50.75
CA GLY A 27 55.46 4.40 -50.91
C GLY A 27 55.08 5.59 -50.00
N ALA A 28 55.53 5.56 -48.74
CA ALA A 28 55.93 6.70 -47.87
C ALA A 28 54.93 7.45 -46.93
N GLU A 29 55.39 7.57 -45.68
CA GLU A 29 54.80 7.92 -44.37
C GLU A 29 54.53 9.41 -44.06
N LYS A 30 53.56 9.67 -43.15
CA LYS A 30 53.65 10.37 -41.81
C LYS A 30 52.32 11.08 -41.41
N PRO A 31 52.02 11.33 -40.10
CA PRO A 31 52.23 10.51 -38.91
C PRO A 31 50.95 10.36 -38.04
N PHE A 32 51.06 9.38 -37.15
CA PHE A 32 50.24 8.98 -36.00
C PHE A 32 49.69 10.15 -35.14
N SER A 33 48.37 10.22 -34.94
CA SER A 33 47.74 11.05 -33.90
C SER A 33 47.20 10.17 -32.77
N ARG A 34 47.65 10.49 -31.55
CA ARG A 34 47.39 9.84 -30.26
C ARG A 34 45.91 9.50 -30.03
N GLY A 35 45.64 8.24 -29.71
CA GLY A 35 44.40 7.82 -29.07
C GLY A 35 44.15 8.58 -27.77
N LYS A 36 42.98 9.21 -27.64
CA LYS A 36 42.46 9.64 -26.34
C LYS A 36 41.90 8.43 -25.62
N MET A 37 42.67 7.97 -24.64
CA MET A 37 42.32 7.02 -23.60
C MET A 37 40.97 7.40 -22.97
N GLN A 38 39.98 6.54 -23.16
CA GLN A 38 38.62 6.71 -22.63
C GLN A 38 38.67 6.55 -21.11
N ARG A 39 38.48 7.66 -20.40
CA ARG A 39 38.52 7.72 -18.94
C ARG A 39 37.32 6.95 -18.39
N SER A 40 37.58 5.85 -17.69
CA SER A 40 36.59 5.07 -16.96
C SER A 40 35.88 5.96 -15.95
N GLY A 41 34.62 6.31 -16.21
CA GLY A 41 33.80 7.11 -15.31
C GLY A 41 33.55 6.35 -14.00
N THR A 42 33.55 7.09 -12.89
CA THR A 42 33.34 6.52 -11.56
C THR A 42 31.94 5.90 -11.44
N LEU A 43 31.75 4.92 -10.53
CA LEU A 43 30.42 4.34 -10.25
C LEU A 43 29.37 5.41 -9.88
N LEU A 44 29.81 6.56 -9.34
CA LEU A 44 28.99 7.73 -9.05
C LEU A 44 28.54 8.49 -10.31
N GLU A 45 29.33 8.55 -11.38
CA GLU A 45 28.89 9.14 -12.65
C GLU A 45 27.94 8.20 -13.41
N ARG A 46 28.11 6.88 -13.26
CA ARG A 46 27.14 5.90 -13.78
C ARG A 46 25.81 5.95 -13.01
N SER A 47 25.83 6.12 -11.70
CA SER A 47 24.59 6.33 -10.93
C SER A 47 23.98 7.71 -11.21
N ALA A 48 24.78 8.76 -11.39
CA ALA A 48 24.31 10.10 -11.76
C ALA A 48 23.75 10.18 -13.19
N SER A 49 24.29 9.41 -14.14
CA SER A 49 23.73 9.30 -15.49
C SER A 49 22.48 8.42 -15.55
N LEU A 50 22.37 7.40 -14.69
CA LEU A 50 21.13 6.66 -14.44
C LEU A 50 20.05 7.57 -13.81
N LEU A 51 20.44 8.48 -12.91
CA LEU A 51 19.59 9.53 -12.33
C LEU A 51 19.30 10.70 -13.30
N GLY A 52 20.20 10.98 -14.25
CA GLY A 52 20.07 12.04 -15.25
C GLY A 52 19.21 11.64 -16.46
N ALA A 53 19.27 10.37 -16.88
CA ALA A 53 18.39 9.81 -17.91
C ALA A 53 16.92 9.65 -17.44
N ILE A 54 16.65 9.93 -16.16
CA ILE A 54 15.35 9.82 -15.49
C ILE A 54 14.45 11.04 -15.71
N SER A 55 14.93 12.11 -16.37
CA SER A 55 14.25 13.40 -16.52
C SER A 55 13.87 13.74 -17.98
N LYS A 56 12.94 12.99 -18.58
CA LYS A 56 11.99 13.62 -19.52
C LYS A 56 10.91 14.27 -18.65
N GLY A 57 10.67 15.58 -18.79
CA GLY A 57 9.86 16.37 -17.86
C GLY A 57 8.44 15.83 -17.60
N GLU A 58 7.85 15.08 -18.53
CA GLU A 58 6.52 14.48 -18.38
C GLU A 58 6.51 13.17 -17.57
N LEU A 59 7.57 12.34 -17.68
CA LEU A 59 7.70 11.10 -16.89
C LEU A 59 8.13 11.41 -15.45
N PHE A 60 8.79 12.54 -15.21
CA PHE A 60 9.16 12.97 -13.85
C PHE A 60 7.93 13.21 -12.98
N MET A 61 6.87 13.83 -13.53
CA MET A 61 5.64 14.10 -12.79
C MET A 61 4.92 12.81 -12.38
N SER A 62 4.92 11.79 -13.23
CA SER A 62 4.38 10.47 -12.91
C SER A 62 5.14 9.81 -11.74
N LYS A 63 6.49 9.83 -11.75
CA LYS A 63 7.31 9.34 -10.62
C LYS A 63 6.99 10.06 -9.32
N LEU A 64 6.91 11.38 -9.38
CA LEU A 64 6.64 12.22 -8.22
C LEU A 64 5.23 11.98 -7.67
N PHE A 65 4.25 11.77 -8.55
CA PHE A 65 2.89 11.38 -8.16
C PHE A 65 2.90 10.06 -7.40
N TYR A 66 3.49 9.00 -7.95
CA TYR A 66 3.56 7.71 -7.27
C TYR A 66 4.29 7.80 -5.94
N PHE A 67 5.40 8.55 -5.89
CA PHE A 67 6.13 8.76 -4.65
C PHE A 67 5.24 9.35 -3.56
N PHE A 68 4.56 10.48 -3.82
CA PHE A 68 3.70 11.12 -2.81
C PHE A 68 2.43 10.33 -2.50
N PHE A 69 1.80 9.73 -3.51
CA PHE A 69 0.59 8.93 -3.33
C PHE A 69 0.86 7.73 -2.41
N TYR A 70 1.89 6.93 -2.71
CA TYR A 70 2.23 5.78 -1.86
C TYR A 70 2.92 6.17 -0.55
N ALA A 71 3.61 7.32 -0.49
CA ALA A 71 4.05 7.89 0.78
C ALA A 71 2.86 8.20 1.69
N ALA A 72 1.78 8.77 1.16
CA ALA A 72 0.56 8.99 1.92
C ALA A 72 0.02 7.66 2.47
N PHE A 73 -0.19 6.65 1.61
CA PHE A 73 -0.65 5.33 2.07
C PHE A 73 0.27 4.71 3.14
N GLY A 74 1.58 4.73 2.92
CA GLY A 74 2.58 4.21 3.85
C GLY A 74 2.59 4.92 5.21
N SER A 75 2.17 6.19 5.28
CA SER A 75 2.12 6.96 6.52
C SER A 75 0.98 6.57 7.48
N LEU A 76 -0.08 5.92 6.99
CA LEU A 76 -1.29 5.65 7.79
C LEU A 76 -1.75 4.19 7.73
N PHE A 77 -1.87 3.62 6.53
CA PHE A 77 -2.59 2.37 6.35
C PHE A 77 -1.97 1.17 7.07
N PRO A 78 -0.63 1.00 7.12
CA PRO A 78 -0.04 -0.10 7.89
C PRO A 78 -0.39 -0.03 9.39
N LEU A 79 -0.70 1.16 9.89
CA LEU A 79 -0.96 1.42 11.31
C LEU A 79 -2.45 1.51 11.64
N ILE A 80 -3.33 1.51 10.65
CA ILE A 80 -4.77 1.78 10.85
C ILE A 80 -5.45 0.73 11.73
N SER A 81 -5.03 -0.54 11.64
CA SER A 81 -5.56 -1.59 12.51
C SER A 81 -5.17 -1.38 13.97
N ILE A 82 -3.95 -0.89 14.23
CA ILE A 82 -3.51 -0.54 15.59
C ILE A 82 -4.28 0.68 16.10
N TYR A 83 -4.59 1.64 15.23
CA TYR A 83 -5.45 2.75 15.58
C TYR A 83 -6.84 2.28 16.01
N PHE A 84 -7.49 1.38 15.25
CA PHE A 84 -8.79 0.80 15.65
C PHE A 84 -8.71 0.02 16.97
N LYS A 85 -7.62 -0.70 17.21
CA LYS A 85 -7.34 -1.33 18.51
C LYS A 85 -7.27 -0.30 19.65
N GLN A 86 -6.65 0.87 19.43
CA GLN A 86 -6.60 1.95 20.43
C GLN A 86 -7.97 2.60 20.70
N LEU A 87 -8.89 2.57 19.73
CA LEU A 87 -10.30 2.96 19.94
C LEU A 87 -11.10 1.92 20.73
N GLY A 88 -10.49 0.81 21.15
CA GLY A 88 -11.14 -0.25 21.93
C GLY A 88 -11.90 -1.27 21.07
N MET A 89 -11.64 -1.32 19.76
CA MET A 89 -12.27 -2.30 18.88
C MET A 89 -11.63 -3.69 18.99
N ASN A 90 -12.42 -4.72 18.73
CA ASN A 90 -11.91 -6.08 18.67
C ASN A 90 -11.26 -6.42 17.31
N ALA A 91 -10.54 -7.53 17.25
CA ALA A 91 -9.85 -7.96 16.03
C ALA A 91 -10.83 -8.18 14.84
N THR A 92 -12.05 -8.66 15.10
CA THR A 92 -13.07 -8.87 14.06
C THR A 92 -13.57 -7.55 13.48
N GLN A 93 -13.84 -6.55 14.32
CA GLN A 93 -14.26 -5.22 13.91
C GLN A 93 -13.18 -4.53 13.07
N ALA A 94 -11.94 -4.51 13.56
CA ALA A 94 -10.83 -3.91 12.82
C ALA A 94 -10.55 -4.67 11.50
N GLY A 95 -10.57 -5.99 11.54
CA GLY A 95 -10.43 -6.84 10.35
C GLY A 95 -11.51 -6.59 9.31
N LEU A 96 -12.76 -6.36 9.72
CA LEU A 96 -13.85 -6.01 8.81
C LEU A 96 -13.67 -4.62 8.20
N LEU A 97 -13.29 -3.61 9.00
CA LEU A 97 -13.06 -2.24 8.54
C LEU A 97 -11.94 -2.16 7.49
N VAL A 98 -10.86 -2.92 7.68
CA VAL A 98 -9.76 -2.99 6.70
C VAL A 98 -10.13 -3.88 5.51
N GLY A 99 -10.77 -5.02 5.79
CA GLY A 99 -11.10 -6.04 4.80
C GLY A 99 -12.22 -5.68 3.83
N ILE A 100 -13.12 -4.74 4.17
CA ILE A 100 -14.20 -4.29 3.28
C ILE A 100 -13.69 -3.46 2.10
N ARG A 101 -12.53 -2.81 2.24
CA ARG A 101 -12.02 -1.82 1.29
C ARG A 101 -11.77 -2.41 -0.10
N PRO A 102 -11.07 -3.55 -0.25
CA PRO A 102 -10.89 -4.18 -1.56
C PRO A 102 -12.21 -4.64 -2.21
N PHE A 103 -13.22 -5.00 -1.42
CA PHE A 103 -14.54 -5.35 -1.97
C PHE A 103 -15.26 -4.13 -2.56
N VAL A 104 -15.19 -2.99 -1.86
CA VAL A 104 -15.75 -1.72 -2.35
C VAL A 104 -15.00 -1.26 -3.60
N GLU A 105 -13.66 -1.34 -3.59
CA GLU A 105 -12.83 -1.01 -4.74
C GLU A 105 -13.21 -1.88 -5.96
N PHE A 106 -13.30 -3.20 -5.78
CA PHE A 106 -13.72 -4.13 -6.82
C PHE A 106 -15.11 -3.81 -7.39
N ALA A 107 -16.08 -3.49 -6.53
CA ALA A 107 -17.43 -3.13 -6.95
C ALA A 107 -17.48 -1.75 -7.65
N SER A 108 -16.61 -0.82 -7.25
CA SER A 108 -16.57 0.54 -7.80
C SER A 108 -15.86 0.64 -9.15
N ALA A 109 -14.92 -0.28 -9.45
CA ALA A 109 -14.08 -0.20 -10.65
C ALA A 109 -14.88 -0.16 -11.98
N PRO A 110 -15.92 -1.00 -12.19
CA PRO A 110 -16.74 -0.92 -13.41
C PRO A 110 -17.52 0.39 -13.52
N PHE A 111 -18.00 0.92 -12.39
CA PHE A 111 -18.75 2.17 -12.35
C PHE A 111 -17.88 3.35 -12.79
N TRP A 112 -16.69 3.49 -12.20
CA TRP A 112 -15.77 4.58 -12.53
C TRP A 112 -15.12 4.42 -13.90
N GLY A 113 -14.86 3.18 -14.34
CA GLY A 113 -14.39 2.90 -15.70
C GLY A 113 -15.38 3.38 -16.75
N GLY A 114 -16.65 2.99 -16.63
CA GLY A 114 -17.70 3.46 -17.55
C GLY A 114 -17.95 4.97 -17.49
N LEU A 115 -17.81 5.58 -16.30
CA LEU A 115 -17.94 7.02 -16.13
C LEU A 115 -16.78 7.79 -16.79
N ALA A 116 -15.55 7.31 -16.61
CA ALA A 116 -14.36 7.92 -17.22
C ALA A 116 -14.44 7.90 -18.75
N ASP A 117 -14.88 6.78 -19.32
CA ASP A 117 -15.04 6.60 -20.76
C ASP A 117 -16.14 7.51 -21.33
N ARG A 118 -17.28 7.61 -20.64
CA ARG A 118 -18.42 8.42 -21.11
C ARG A 118 -18.12 9.91 -21.09
N PHE A 119 -17.48 10.40 -20.03
CA PHE A 119 -17.24 11.83 -19.85
C PHE A 119 -15.94 12.32 -20.48
N ARG A 120 -15.02 11.42 -20.87
CA ARG A 120 -13.69 11.74 -21.41
C ARG A 120 -12.89 12.76 -20.58
N LYS A 121 -13.18 12.83 -19.28
CA LYS A 121 -12.61 13.79 -18.32
C LYS A 121 -11.87 13.06 -17.20
N GLY A 122 -10.98 12.12 -17.55
CA GLY A 122 -10.22 11.32 -16.58
C GLY A 122 -9.44 12.18 -15.56
N LYS A 123 -8.91 13.33 -15.99
CA LYS A 123 -8.26 14.29 -15.09
C LYS A 123 -9.17 14.79 -13.97
N ALA A 124 -10.41 15.16 -14.30
CA ALA A 124 -11.34 15.69 -13.31
C ALA A 124 -11.74 14.62 -12.29
N ILE A 125 -11.94 13.38 -12.76
CA ILE A 125 -12.26 12.23 -11.90
C ILE A 125 -11.06 11.90 -11.00
N LEU A 126 -9.83 11.91 -11.52
CA LEU A 126 -8.62 11.73 -10.71
C LEU A 126 -8.54 12.79 -9.60
N LEU A 127 -8.64 14.08 -9.94
CA LEU A 127 -8.56 15.16 -8.96
C LEU A 127 -9.68 15.08 -7.91
N PHE A 128 -10.90 14.76 -8.33
CA PHE A 128 -12.02 14.53 -7.42
C PHE A 128 -11.74 13.37 -6.46
N SER A 129 -11.23 12.24 -6.96
CA SER A 129 -10.93 11.07 -6.11
C SER A 129 -9.81 11.33 -5.10
N LEU A 130 -8.81 12.15 -5.44
CA LEU A 130 -7.76 12.58 -4.51
C LEU A 130 -8.27 13.52 -3.42
N ILE A 131 -9.21 14.42 -3.75
CA ILE A 131 -9.90 15.23 -2.74
C ILE A 131 -10.73 14.33 -1.81
N CYS A 132 -11.44 13.35 -2.38
CA CYS A 132 -12.19 12.38 -1.59
C CYS A 132 -11.28 11.59 -0.65
N TRP A 133 -10.08 11.18 -1.08
CA TRP A 133 -9.07 10.56 -0.22
C TRP A 133 -8.73 11.42 1.01
N ILE A 134 -8.54 12.73 0.84
CA ILE A 134 -8.19 13.65 1.93
C ILE A 134 -9.36 13.80 2.89
N VAL A 135 -10.56 14.11 2.38
CA VAL A 135 -11.76 14.32 3.20
C VAL A 135 -12.14 13.06 3.96
N PHE A 136 -12.12 11.91 3.29
CA PHE A 136 -12.37 10.61 3.88
C PHE A 136 -11.42 10.32 5.04
N THR A 137 -10.12 10.47 4.82
CA THR A 137 -9.11 10.16 5.84
C THR A 137 -9.20 11.11 7.04
N LEU A 138 -9.43 12.42 6.82
CA LEU A 138 -9.65 13.36 7.92
C LEU A 138 -10.93 13.03 8.71
N SER A 139 -11.99 12.59 8.02
CA SER A 139 -13.24 12.19 8.69
C SER A 139 -13.02 11.00 9.62
N LEU A 140 -12.16 10.03 9.26
CA LEU A 140 -11.82 8.91 10.13
C LEU A 140 -11.18 9.34 11.45
N ASP A 141 -10.34 10.38 11.43
CA ASP A 141 -9.66 10.88 12.63
C ASP A 141 -10.63 11.55 13.62
N PHE A 142 -11.68 12.22 13.13
CA PHE A 142 -12.69 12.86 13.98
C PHE A 142 -13.64 11.86 14.65
N ILE A 143 -13.85 10.67 14.06
CA ILE A 143 -14.77 9.66 14.58
C ILE A 143 -14.06 8.85 15.66
N GLN A 144 -14.15 9.30 16.91
CA GLN A 144 -13.58 8.63 18.09
C GLN A 144 -14.65 8.38 19.16
N PRO A 145 -14.59 7.24 19.88
CA PRO A 145 -15.50 6.98 20.98
C PRO A 145 -15.14 7.87 22.18
N ASN A 146 -16.17 8.38 22.86
CA ASN A 146 -15.94 9.16 24.07
C ASN A 146 -15.36 8.26 25.18
N SER A 147 -14.28 8.72 25.81
CA SER A 147 -13.63 8.06 26.95
C SER A 147 -14.08 8.71 28.28
N PRO A 148 -15.15 8.22 28.94
CA PRO A 148 -15.65 8.81 30.18
C PRO A 148 -14.74 8.57 31.40
N PHE A 149 -13.96 7.50 31.39
CA PHE A 149 -13.15 7.08 32.53
C PHE A 149 -11.72 6.73 32.13
N CYS A 150 -10.85 6.71 33.14
CA CYS A 150 -9.44 6.35 33.06
C CYS A 150 -9.11 5.29 34.12
N LEU A 151 -8.24 4.35 33.78
CA LEU A 151 -7.72 3.35 34.72
C LEU A 151 -6.49 3.88 35.47
N ILE A 152 -6.53 3.78 36.79
CA ILE A 152 -5.42 4.09 37.69
C ILE A 152 -5.35 2.98 38.73
N GLY A 153 -4.15 2.52 39.09
CA GLY A 153 -3.97 1.49 40.11
C GLY A 153 -2.63 0.80 40.00
N ASN A 154 -2.31 -0.03 41.00
CA ASN A 154 -1.13 -0.88 41.02
C ASN A 154 -1.51 -2.32 40.61
N SER A 155 -0.54 -3.24 40.56
CA SER A 155 -0.70 -4.65 40.15
C SER A 155 -1.82 -5.41 40.86
N SER A 156 -2.22 -5.00 42.07
CA SER A 156 -3.20 -5.71 42.90
C SER A 156 -4.61 -5.10 42.90
N HIS A 157 -4.74 -3.79 42.65
CA HIS A 157 -6.02 -3.08 42.73
C HIS A 157 -6.10 -1.96 41.69
N GLN A 158 -7.12 -2.04 40.82
CA GLN A 158 -7.42 -1.01 39.82
C GLN A 158 -8.67 -0.21 40.19
N PHE A 159 -8.66 1.07 39.82
CA PHE A 159 -9.71 2.03 40.08
C PHE A 159 -10.05 2.82 38.81
N LEU A 160 -11.33 3.16 38.67
CA LEU A 160 -11.85 4.06 37.65
C LEU A 160 -11.89 5.50 38.17
N VAL A 161 -11.30 6.42 37.41
CA VAL A 161 -11.33 7.86 37.67
C VAL A 161 -11.99 8.56 36.49
N PRO A 162 -12.82 9.61 36.68
CA PRO A 162 -13.36 10.38 35.56
C PRO A 162 -12.25 11.01 34.73
N ALA A 163 -12.41 10.95 33.41
CA ALA A 163 -11.48 11.60 32.47
C ALA A 163 -11.47 13.13 32.65
N LEU A 164 -10.39 13.79 32.23
CA LEU A 164 -10.26 15.24 32.18
C LEU A 164 -10.73 15.80 30.82
N ASP A 165 -11.32 16.99 30.84
CA ASP A 165 -11.62 17.84 29.70
C ASP A 165 -10.36 18.61 29.25
N SER A 166 -10.42 19.25 28.07
CA SER A 166 -9.30 20.00 27.49
C SER A 166 -8.77 21.11 28.40
N ASP A 167 -9.62 21.63 29.30
CA ASP A 167 -9.29 22.69 30.25
C ASP A 167 -8.77 22.13 31.60
N GLY A 168 -8.51 20.82 31.69
CA GLY A 168 -8.04 20.16 32.91
C GLY A 168 -9.14 19.90 33.95
N ASN A 169 -10.40 20.23 33.65
CA ASN A 169 -11.55 19.97 34.51
C ASN A 169 -12.02 18.52 34.38
N LYS A 170 -12.63 17.92 35.42
CA LYS A 170 -13.20 16.56 35.31
C LYS A 170 -14.38 16.58 34.32
N LYS A 171 -14.35 15.71 33.30
CA LYS A 171 -15.46 15.48 32.35
C LYS A 171 -16.72 15.23 33.15
N SER A 172 -17.66 16.16 33.08
CA SER A 172 -18.92 16.08 33.83
C SER A 172 -19.90 15.11 33.17
N SER A 173 -19.58 13.81 33.18
CA SER A 173 -20.59 12.79 32.92
C SER A 173 -21.66 12.88 34.04
N PRO A 174 -22.97 12.78 33.73
CA PRO A 174 -24.04 12.72 34.74
C PRO A 174 -23.78 11.66 35.83
N MET A 175 -23.02 10.61 35.47
CA MET A 175 -22.61 9.54 36.37
C MET A 175 -21.21 9.71 36.97
N GLY A 176 -20.36 10.55 36.38
CA GLY A 176 -19.13 11.02 37.03
C GLY A 176 -19.47 11.79 38.31
N LYS A 177 -20.57 12.56 38.31
CA LYS A 177 -21.16 13.17 39.52
C LYS A 177 -21.69 12.14 40.52
N LYS A 178 -22.14 10.97 40.08
CA LYS A 178 -22.61 9.87 40.96
C LYS A 178 -21.45 9.05 41.54
N LEU A 179 -20.27 9.14 40.93
CA LEU A 179 -18.99 8.65 41.45
C LEU A 179 -18.29 9.70 42.34
N MET A 180 -18.82 10.94 42.45
CA MET A 180 -18.27 12.00 43.31
C MET A 180 -18.58 11.80 44.81
N ASP A 181 -19.33 10.77 45.20
CA ASP A 181 -19.42 10.35 46.61
C ASP A 181 -18.19 9.55 47.07
N LEU A 182 -17.12 9.49 46.25
CA LEU A 182 -15.79 8.99 46.64
C LEU A 182 -14.85 10.08 47.18
N ASN A 183 -15.35 11.30 47.44
CA ASN A 183 -14.61 12.28 48.24
C ASN A 183 -14.31 11.76 49.67
N GLU A 184 -15.05 10.75 50.15
CA GLU A 184 -14.74 10.05 51.41
C GLU A 184 -13.44 9.23 51.35
N PHE A 185 -12.95 8.85 50.16
CA PHE A 185 -11.69 8.10 50.02
C PHE A 185 -10.48 8.98 49.68
N GLN A 186 -10.70 10.22 49.22
CA GLN A 186 -9.62 11.18 48.92
C GLN A 186 -8.91 11.70 50.19
N SER A 187 -9.47 11.52 51.39
CA SER A 187 -8.87 12.01 52.63
C SER A 187 -7.65 11.21 53.10
N GLU A 188 -7.48 9.95 52.70
CA GLU A 188 -6.36 9.10 53.18
C GLU A 188 -5.23 8.91 52.15
N THR A 189 -5.46 9.19 50.86
CA THR A 189 -4.45 8.97 49.78
C THR A 189 -3.86 10.25 49.19
N ALA A 190 -4.25 11.44 49.69
CA ALA A 190 -3.83 12.73 49.15
C ALA A 190 -2.32 13.05 49.30
N VAL A 191 -1.54 12.23 50.00
CA VAL A 191 -0.10 12.46 50.21
C VAL A 191 0.79 11.65 49.25
N GLU A 192 0.27 10.64 48.54
CA GLU A 192 1.04 9.85 47.55
C GLU A 192 0.68 10.16 46.07
N SER A 193 -0.33 11.01 45.84
CA SER A 193 -0.96 11.19 44.52
C SER A 193 -0.15 12.00 43.49
N GLU A 194 0.90 12.72 43.89
CA GLU A 194 1.78 13.41 42.92
C GLU A 194 2.80 12.45 42.27
N PHE A 195 3.23 11.39 42.96
CA PHE A 195 4.25 10.47 42.46
C PHE A 195 3.66 9.25 41.72
N ALA A 196 2.44 8.84 42.04
CA ALA A 196 1.78 7.67 41.43
C ALA A 196 1.29 7.90 39.99
N PHE A 197 1.18 9.15 39.53
CA PHE A 197 0.71 9.47 38.18
C PHE A 197 1.75 9.20 37.07
N PHE A 198 3.03 9.11 37.43
CA PHE A 198 4.15 9.07 36.48
C PHE A 198 4.62 7.67 36.07
N TYR A 199 4.44 6.66 36.91
CA TYR A 199 4.93 5.31 36.63
C TYR A 199 3.76 4.37 36.34
N LEU A 200 3.71 3.84 35.10
CA LEU A 200 2.86 2.68 34.83
C LEU A 200 3.37 1.51 35.71
N PRO A 201 2.46 0.77 36.38
CA PRO A 201 2.83 -0.48 37.04
C PRO A 201 3.48 -1.45 36.05
N GLU A 202 4.44 -2.25 36.52
CA GLU A 202 5.13 -3.31 35.74
C GLU A 202 4.16 -4.28 35.03
N MET A 203 2.92 -4.40 35.49
CA MET A 203 1.85 -5.17 34.84
C MET A 203 1.47 -4.70 33.42
N TYR A 204 1.68 -3.42 33.05
CA TYR A 204 1.52 -3.01 31.64
C TYR A 204 2.71 -3.43 30.75
N LYS A 205 3.75 -4.03 31.34
CA LYS A 205 4.89 -4.65 30.66
C LYS A 205 4.82 -6.18 30.64
N GLU A 206 4.04 -6.82 31.52
CA GLU A 206 4.09 -8.26 31.71
C GLU A 206 2.78 -8.99 31.33
N ALA A 207 2.92 -9.85 30.31
CA ALA A 207 2.03 -10.94 29.91
C ALA A 207 0.56 -10.59 29.59
N ARG A 208 0.33 -9.86 28.50
CA ARG A 208 -0.92 -9.99 27.75
C ARG A 208 -0.79 -11.12 26.72
N THR A 209 -1.79 -11.98 26.62
CA THR A 209 -1.89 -12.94 25.51
C THR A 209 -2.06 -12.18 24.20
N PRO A 210 -1.13 -12.30 23.24
CA PRO A 210 -1.23 -11.61 21.96
C PRO A 210 -2.55 -11.94 21.23
N GLY A 211 -3.10 -10.96 20.53
CA GLY A 211 -4.31 -11.10 19.73
C GLY A 211 -5.64 -10.87 20.47
N ILE A 212 -5.63 -10.65 21.78
CA ILE A 212 -6.85 -10.32 22.54
C ILE A 212 -6.98 -8.81 22.70
N SER A 213 -8.10 -8.26 22.22
CA SER A 213 -8.49 -6.86 22.40
C SER A 213 -9.98 -6.69 22.09
N PRO A 214 -10.70 -5.76 22.74
CA PRO A 214 -10.29 -5.04 23.95
C PRO A 214 -10.38 -5.92 25.20
N ASP A 215 -9.85 -5.44 26.32
CA ASP A 215 -10.06 -6.06 27.62
C ASP A 215 -11.45 -5.68 28.15
N ILE A 216 -12.21 -6.69 28.56
CA ILE A 216 -13.52 -6.51 29.18
C ILE A 216 -13.29 -6.30 30.67
N LEU A 217 -13.84 -5.21 31.21
CA LEU A 217 -13.67 -4.86 32.61
C LEU A 217 -14.75 -5.54 33.48
N ASP A 218 -14.30 -6.27 34.49
CA ASP A 218 -15.13 -7.04 35.41
C ASP A 218 -14.92 -6.61 36.88
N LYS A 219 -15.90 -6.94 37.75
CA LYS A 219 -15.85 -6.62 39.20
C LYS A 219 -14.61 -7.18 39.92
N GLY A 220 -14.04 -8.26 39.41
CA GLY A 220 -12.83 -8.88 39.98
C GLY A 220 -11.54 -8.11 39.67
N ALA A 221 -11.53 -7.32 38.60
CA ALA A 221 -10.35 -6.57 38.17
C ALA A 221 -10.33 -5.13 38.72
N ILE A 222 -11.51 -4.52 38.90
CA ILE A 222 -11.65 -3.12 39.32
C ILE A 222 -12.50 -3.01 40.59
N VAL A 223 -11.93 -2.37 41.62
CA VAL A 223 -12.51 -2.28 42.96
C VAL A 223 -13.79 -1.44 42.98
N ASN A 224 -13.81 -0.31 42.27
CA ASN A 224 -14.94 0.62 42.25
C ASN A 224 -15.87 0.45 41.03
N TYR A 225 -15.84 -0.72 40.38
CA TYR A 225 -16.69 -0.99 39.21
C TYR A 225 -17.98 -1.72 39.60
N ASP A 226 -19.10 -1.10 39.24
CA ASP A 226 -20.43 -1.67 39.38
C ASP A 226 -21.11 -1.74 37.99
N PRO A 227 -21.24 -2.93 37.37
CA PRO A 227 -21.78 -3.12 36.03
C PRO A 227 -23.26 -2.76 35.93
N GLU A 228 -24.03 -2.84 37.02
CA GLU A 228 -25.45 -2.45 37.02
C GLU A 228 -25.60 -0.92 36.85
N LYS A 229 -24.64 -0.16 37.41
CA LYS A 229 -24.63 1.30 37.29
C LYS A 229 -23.89 1.77 36.05
N LEU A 230 -22.68 1.23 35.81
CA LEU A 230 -21.75 1.71 34.79
C LEU A 230 -21.99 1.08 33.42
N GLY A 231 -22.67 -0.07 33.35
CA GLY A 231 -22.80 -0.88 32.15
C GLY A 231 -21.46 -1.52 31.75
N HIS A 232 -21.43 -2.18 30.60
CA HIS A 232 -20.22 -2.85 30.11
C HIS A 232 -19.16 -1.85 29.63
N LEU A 233 -18.01 -1.86 30.32
CA LEU A 233 -16.84 -1.05 29.99
C LEU A 233 -15.75 -1.92 29.37
N VAL A 234 -14.98 -1.32 28.46
CA VAL A 234 -13.86 -1.96 27.78
C VAL A 234 -12.64 -1.04 27.81
N SER A 235 -11.46 -1.63 27.90
CA SER A 235 -10.18 -0.91 27.86
C SER A 235 -9.28 -1.53 26.79
N PRO A 236 -8.68 -0.75 25.89
CA PRO A 236 -7.65 -1.25 25.02
C PRO A 236 -6.39 -1.67 25.81
N PRO A 237 -5.74 -2.79 25.45
CA PRO A 237 -4.32 -2.75 25.13
C PRO A 237 -3.36 -1.95 26.00
N HIS A 238 -2.82 -0.96 25.31
CA HIS A 238 -1.71 -0.11 25.70
C HIS A 238 -2.20 1.32 26.01
N SER A 239 -3.44 1.45 26.49
CA SER A 239 -4.02 2.75 26.87
C SER A 239 -4.79 2.66 28.18
N LYS A 240 -4.76 3.77 28.93
CA LYS A 240 -5.50 3.94 30.19
C LYS A 240 -6.96 4.38 29.98
N LYS A 241 -7.36 4.68 28.73
CA LYS A 241 -8.71 5.12 28.40
C LYS A 241 -9.69 3.97 28.57
N VAL A 242 -10.85 4.26 29.16
CA VAL A 242 -11.94 3.30 29.26
C VAL A 242 -13.11 3.80 28.45
N TYR A 243 -13.64 2.93 27.60
CA TYR A 243 -14.77 3.20 26.74
C TYR A 243 -15.99 2.40 27.20
N ARG A 244 -17.17 2.95 26.89
CA ARG A 244 -18.41 2.18 26.98
C ARG A 244 -18.49 1.28 25.75
N LYS A 245 -18.78 -0.01 25.93
CA LYS A 245 -18.88 -0.97 24.82
C LYS A 245 -19.83 -0.51 23.71
N SER A 246 -21.00 0.03 24.09
CA SER A 246 -22.00 0.53 23.13
C SER A 246 -21.48 1.72 22.29
N ALA A 247 -20.64 2.59 22.87
CA ALA A 247 -20.08 3.73 22.14
C ALA A 247 -19.02 3.28 21.12
N VAL A 248 -18.25 2.22 21.45
CA VAL A 248 -17.30 1.61 20.50
C VAL A 248 -18.05 0.97 19.33
N GLU A 249 -19.17 0.26 19.61
CA GLU A 249 -20.00 -0.36 18.57
C GLU A 249 -20.67 0.67 17.65
N GLU A 250 -21.16 1.79 18.21
CA GLU A 250 -21.70 2.91 17.42
C GLU A 250 -20.63 3.53 16.51
N VAL A 251 -19.46 3.83 17.08
CA VAL A 251 -18.31 4.36 16.33
C VAL A 251 -17.85 3.38 15.25
N PHE A 252 -17.82 2.09 15.53
CA PHE A 252 -17.51 1.06 14.53
C PHE A 252 -18.46 1.12 13.33
N LEU A 253 -19.78 1.26 13.56
CA LEU A 253 -20.74 1.39 12.46
C LEU A 253 -20.55 2.69 11.66
N LEU A 254 -20.27 3.80 12.34
CA LEU A 254 -19.97 5.08 11.69
C LEU A 254 -18.69 5.01 10.85
N LEU A 255 -17.64 4.37 11.35
CA LEU A 255 -16.41 4.13 10.61
C LEU A 255 -16.67 3.21 9.41
N LEU A 256 -17.45 2.15 9.57
CA LEU A 256 -17.78 1.23 8.48
C LEU A 256 -18.48 1.94 7.32
N ILE A 257 -19.50 2.75 7.61
CA ILE A 257 -20.21 3.53 6.59
C ILE A 257 -19.28 4.55 5.94
N THR A 258 -18.48 5.27 6.75
CA THR A 258 -17.51 6.25 6.26
C THR A 258 -16.47 5.61 5.34
N ILE A 259 -15.97 4.42 5.66
CA ILE A 259 -15.04 3.64 4.82
C ILE A 259 -15.70 3.22 3.51
N ILE A 260 -16.92 2.68 3.54
CA ILE A 260 -17.61 2.26 2.32
C ILE A 260 -17.82 3.45 1.37
N ILE A 261 -18.30 4.58 1.88
CA ILE A 261 -18.54 5.78 1.08
C ILE A 261 -17.22 6.37 0.58
N GLY A 262 -16.25 6.54 1.48
CA GLY A 262 -14.95 7.12 1.17
C GLY A 262 -14.20 6.32 0.12
N GLU A 263 -14.07 5.00 0.32
CA GLU A 263 -13.39 4.10 -0.60
C GLU A 263 -14.08 4.06 -1.97
N PHE A 264 -15.41 4.08 -2.01
CA PHE A 264 -16.14 4.12 -3.28
C PHE A 264 -15.77 5.35 -4.12
N PHE A 265 -15.68 6.54 -3.52
CA PHE A 265 -15.34 7.76 -4.25
C PHE A 265 -13.84 7.92 -4.52
N SER A 266 -12.99 7.29 -3.73
CA SER A 266 -11.54 7.43 -3.80
C SER A 266 -10.86 6.34 -4.65
N ALA A 267 -11.57 5.23 -4.93
CA ALA A 267 -11.10 4.10 -5.73
C ALA A 267 -10.48 4.41 -7.11
N PRO A 268 -11.03 5.32 -7.95
CA PRO A 268 -10.49 5.49 -9.31
C PRO A 268 -9.14 6.22 -9.35
N ALA A 269 -8.63 6.73 -8.22
CA ALA A 269 -7.41 7.53 -8.20
C ALA A 269 -6.20 6.79 -8.78
N ILE A 270 -5.97 5.57 -8.30
CA ILE A 270 -4.82 4.75 -8.70
C ILE A 270 -4.97 4.24 -10.14
N THR A 271 -6.13 3.72 -10.50
CA THR A 271 -6.38 3.14 -11.82
C THR A 271 -6.27 4.19 -12.93
N LEU A 272 -6.74 5.41 -12.68
CA LEU A 272 -6.59 6.54 -13.62
C LEU A 272 -5.15 7.05 -13.70
N ALA A 273 -4.41 7.04 -12.60
CA ALA A 273 -2.99 7.42 -12.61
C ALA A 273 -2.13 6.38 -13.35
N ASP A 274 -2.43 5.09 -13.17
CA ASP A 274 -1.80 3.98 -13.88
C ASP A 274 -2.07 4.08 -15.39
N ALA A 275 -3.34 4.27 -15.77
CA ALA A 275 -3.73 4.48 -17.17
C ALA A 275 -3.06 5.72 -17.78
N CYS A 276 -3.02 6.84 -17.05
CA CYS A 276 -2.33 8.06 -17.50
C CYS A 276 -0.84 7.81 -17.72
N THR A 277 -0.19 7.10 -16.79
CA THR A 277 1.24 6.81 -16.88
C THR A 277 1.54 5.90 -18.08
N LEU A 278 0.74 4.85 -18.29
CA LEU A 278 0.90 3.97 -19.44
C LEU A 278 0.74 4.72 -20.76
N ASN A 279 -0.23 5.64 -20.85
CA ASN A 279 -0.39 6.51 -22.03
C ASN A 279 0.83 7.41 -22.25
N LEU A 280 1.40 8.00 -21.18
CA LEU A 280 2.61 8.83 -21.27
C LEU A 280 3.88 8.05 -21.68
N LEU A 281 3.92 6.75 -21.40
CA LEU A 281 5.04 5.88 -21.79
C LEU A 281 5.01 5.50 -23.28
N GLY A 282 3.86 5.63 -23.95
CA GLY A 282 3.72 5.48 -25.39
C GLY A 282 4.12 4.09 -25.89
N ASP A 283 5.28 4.00 -26.54
CA ASP A 283 5.78 2.78 -27.19
C ASP A 283 6.64 1.91 -26.25
N HIS A 284 6.87 2.35 -25.01
CA HIS A 284 7.72 1.67 -24.04
C HIS A 284 6.98 1.26 -22.74
N PRO A 285 5.91 0.45 -22.81
CA PRO A 285 5.17 0.01 -21.62
C PRO A 285 6.01 -0.82 -20.64
N GLU A 286 7.09 -1.45 -21.09
CA GLU A 286 8.05 -2.19 -20.24
C GLU A 286 8.71 -1.31 -19.17
N LEU A 287 8.72 0.01 -19.37
CA LEU A 287 9.27 0.96 -18.40
C LEU A 287 8.28 1.32 -17.27
N TYR A 288 7.03 0.83 -17.33
CA TYR A 288 6.00 1.13 -16.34
C TYR A 288 6.42 0.73 -14.93
N GLY A 289 7.00 -0.47 -14.79
CA GLY A 289 7.53 -0.95 -13.52
C GLY A 289 8.52 0.05 -12.89
N ARG A 290 9.40 0.66 -13.70
CA ARG A 290 10.36 1.67 -13.22
C ARG A 290 9.72 2.95 -12.71
N GLN A 291 8.51 3.30 -13.20
CA GLN A 291 7.73 4.42 -12.65
C GLN A 291 7.10 4.04 -11.32
N ARG A 292 6.44 2.87 -11.30
CA ARG A 292 5.72 2.33 -10.14
C ARG A 292 6.63 2.10 -8.93
N MET A 293 7.91 1.75 -9.15
CA MET A 293 8.92 1.57 -8.11
C MET A 293 9.15 2.80 -7.23
N PHE A 294 8.93 4.02 -7.74
CA PHE A 294 9.00 5.24 -6.91
C PHE A 294 7.91 5.26 -5.83
N GLY A 295 6.82 4.53 -6.04
CA GLY A 295 5.79 4.30 -5.02
C GLY A 295 6.31 3.50 -3.83
N SER A 296 7.01 2.39 -4.07
CA SER A 296 7.62 1.58 -3.00
C SER A 296 8.65 2.37 -2.19
N LEU A 297 9.42 3.24 -2.86
CA LEU A 297 10.34 4.17 -2.19
C LEU A 297 9.60 5.17 -1.29
N GLY A 298 8.50 5.77 -1.79
CA GLY A 298 7.67 6.69 -1.04
C GLY A 298 7.04 6.05 0.20
N TRP A 299 6.46 4.86 0.05
CA TRP A 299 5.87 4.10 1.16
C TRP A 299 6.90 3.79 2.25
N GLY A 300 8.02 3.16 1.88
CA GLY A 300 9.07 2.77 2.82
C GLY A 300 9.59 3.97 3.61
N LEU A 301 9.87 5.09 2.93
CA LEU A 301 10.37 6.31 3.57
C LEU A 301 9.34 6.94 4.51
N ALA A 302 8.09 7.08 4.07
CA ALA A 302 7.04 7.70 4.89
C ALA A 302 6.75 6.88 6.16
N MET A 303 6.63 5.57 6.02
CA MET A 303 6.40 4.67 7.16
C MET A 303 7.58 4.70 8.15
N PHE A 304 8.81 4.84 7.67
CA PHE A 304 10.00 4.98 8.53
C PHE A 304 9.98 6.29 9.33
N ILE A 305 9.73 7.41 8.65
CA ILE A 305 9.65 8.73 9.30
C ILE A 305 8.52 8.75 10.34
N ILE A 306 7.35 8.24 9.99
CA ILE A 306 6.21 8.17 10.91
C ILE A 306 6.46 7.21 12.06
N GLY A 307 7.09 6.06 11.81
CA GLY A 307 7.49 5.13 12.87
C GLY A 307 8.36 5.81 13.93
N ILE A 308 9.39 6.56 13.50
CA ILE A 308 10.23 7.36 14.40
C ILE A 308 9.40 8.44 15.10
N ALA A 309 8.61 9.21 14.34
CA ALA A 309 7.87 10.33 14.90
C ALA A 309 6.82 9.90 15.93
N LEU A 310 6.16 8.75 15.74
CA LEU A 310 5.27 8.14 16.72
C LEU A 310 6.03 7.71 17.99
N ASP A 311 7.25 7.23 17.84
CA ASP A 311 8.05 6.80 18.99
C ASP A 311 8.42 8.00 19.87
N TYR A 312 8.77 9.13 19.25
CA TYR A 312 9.10 10.40 19.92
C TYR A 312 7.90 11.27 20.31
N SER A 313 6.69 10.97 19.86
CA SER A 313 5.47 11.74 20.15
C SER A 313 4.97 11.61 21.62
N LEU A 314 5.86 11.39 22.58
CA LEU A 314 5.58 10.94 23.95
C LEU A 314 4.82 11.90 24.87
N VAL A 315 4.43 13.10 24.41
CA VAL A 315 3.86 14.11 25.32
C VAL A 315 2.65 14.75 24.69
N PHE A 316 1.48 14.27 25.10
CA PHE A 316 0.23 14.99 24.96
C PHE A 316 0.04 15.84 26.23
N PRO A 317 0.10 17.17 26.16
CA PRO A 317 -0.25 18.01 27.30
C PRO A 317 -1.74 17.87 27.69
N SER A 318 -2.60 17.47 26.74
CA SER A 318 -4.06 17.43 26.85
C SER A 318 -4.67 16.02 26.78
N HIS A 319 -3.92 14.98 27.18
CA HIS A 319 -4.49 13.63 27.23
C HIS A 319 -5.54 13.52 28.35
N PRO A 320 -6.76 13.00 28.08
CA PRO A 320 -7.84 12.96 29.07
C PRO A 320 -7.51 12.17 30.34
N CYS A 321 -6.50 11.29 30.29
CA CYS A 321 -6.04 10.49 31.43
C CYS A 321 -4.64 10.88 31.92
N GLY A 322 -4.15 12.08 31.59
CA GLY A 322 -2.78 12.52 31.91
C GLY A 322 -1.69 11.79 31.12
N LEU A 323 -0.43 11.90 31.57
CA LEU A 323 0.74 11.33 30.89
C LEU A 323 0.66 9.79 30.78
N ASN A 324 0.73 9.30 29.54
CA ASN A 324 0.82 7.87 29.24
C ASN A 324 1.90 7.64 28.18
N ILE A 325 2.97 6.92 28.58
CA ILE A 325 4.16 6.70 27.75
C ILE A 325 3.91 5.63 26.67
N GLN A 326 2.93 4.73 26.88
CA GLN A 326 2.62 3.64 25.95
C GLN A 326 1.63 4.01 24.85
N GLU A 327 0.78 5.02 25.08
CA GLU A 327 -0.20 5.45 24.08
C GLU A 327 0.46 6.38 23.06
N LYS A 328 0.22 6.11 21.77
CA LYS A 328 0.82 6.88 20.67
C LYS A 328 -0.22 7.78 19.99
N ASN A 329 0.26 8.88 19.40
CA ASN A 329 -0.59 9.84 18.70
C ASN A 329 -0.75 9.50 17.22
N TYR A 330 -1.75 8.69 16.89
CA TYR A 330 -2.04 8.37 15.49
C TYR A 330 -2.63 9.54 14.70
N THR A 331 -3.08 10.64 15.33
CA THR A 331 -3.44 11.90 14.65
C THR A 331 -2.32 12.37 13.73
N LEU A 332 -1.05 12.14 14.12
CA LEU A 332 0.11 12.45 13.29
C LEU A 332 0.11 11.70 11.95
N CYS A 333 -0.36 10.45 11.95
CA CYS A 333 -0.46 9.63 10.73
C CYS A 333 -1.53 10.20 9.79
N PHE A 334 -2.69 10.61 10.33
CA PHE A 334 -3.76 11.25 9.56
C PHE A 334 -3.33 12.60 8.98
N ALA A 335 -2.61 13.41 9.76
CA ALA A 335 -2.03 14.67 9.30
C ALA A 335 -0.99 14.46 8.20
N ALA A 336 -0.06 13.52 8.40
CA ALA A 336 0.96 13.18 7.41
C ALA A 336 0.35 12.65 6.11
N PHE A 337 -0.66 11.77 6.20
CA PHE A 337 -1.41 11.29 5.05
C PHE A 337 -2.01 12.47 4.28
N SER A 338 -2.67 13.39 4.97
CA SER A 338 -3.36 14.52 4.36
C SER A 338 -2.38 15.48 3.66
N VAL A 339 -1.22 15.75 4.26
CA VAL A 339 -0.17 16.59 3.67
C VAL A 339 0.44 15.92 2.44
N LEU A 340 0.83 14.64 2.54
CA LEU A 340 1.43 13.89 1.43
C LEU A 340 0.43 13.69 0.28
N MET A 341 -0.84 13.42 0.59
CA MET A 341 -1.90 13.30 -0.41
C MET A 341 -2.21 14.66 -1.06
N SER A 342 -2.12 15.77 -0.32
CA SER A 342 -2.22 17.12 -0.89
C SER A 342 -1.06 17.41 -1.87
N CYS A 343 0.16 16.99 -1.54
CA CYS A 343 1.29 17.05 -2.49
C CYS A 343 1.01 16.19 -3.74
N ALA A 344 0.47 14.98 -3.57
CA ALA A 344 0.08 14.13 -4.70
C ALA A 344 -1.00 14.78 -5.57
N PHE A 345 -2.00 15.44 -4.97
CA PHE A 345 -3.01 16.22 -5.65
C PHE A 345 -2.39 17.36 -6.47
N LEU A 346 -1.49 18.14 -5.89
CA LEU A 346 -0.79 19.22 -6.60
C LEU A 346 0.00 18.69 -7.80
N VAL A 347 0.69 17.56 -7.65
CA VAL A 347 1.40 16.92 -8.76
C VAL A 347 0.43 16.39 -9.81
N ALA A 348 -0.70 15.82 -9.40
CA ALA A 348 -1.73 15.34 -10.31
C ALA A 348 -2.33 16.47 -11.18
N THR A 349 -2.35 17.72 -10.69
CA THR A 349 -2.75 18.87 -11.52
C THR A 349 -1.82 19.10 -12.73
N GLN A 350 -0.56 18.69 -12.63
CA GLN A 350 0.44 18.82 -13.70
C GLN A 350 0.40 17.64 -14.69
N LEU A 351 -0.32 16.56 -14.38
CA LEU A 351 -0.50 15.44 -15.31
C LEU A 351 -1.36 15.88 -16.50
N LYS A 352 -0.84 15.59 -17.70
CA LYS A 352 -1.54 15.83 -18.96
C LYS A 352 -2.27 14.57 -19.36
N PHE A 353 -3.58 14.69 -19.53
CA PHE A 353 -4.44 13.62 -20.03
C PHE A 353 -4.73 13.91 -21.51
N SER A 354 -4.19 13.09 -22.42
CA SER A 354 -4.60 13.05 -23.83
C SER A 354 -5.92 12.28 -23.97
N ASP A 355 -6.62 12.44 -25.09
CA ASP A 355 -7.93 11.85 -25.34
C ASP A 355 -7.91 10.31 -25.21
N PHE A 356 -8.51 9.80 -24.13
CA PHE A 356 -8.44 8.40 -23.67
C PHE A 356 -8.94 7.32 -24.65
N ALA A 357 -9.90 7.65 -25.52
CA ALA A 357 -10.66 6.65 -26.26
C ALA A 357 -9.89 6.01 -27.42
N GLU A 358 -9.05 6.77 -28.11
CA GLU A 358 -8.25 6.26 -29.23
C GLU A 358 -6.92 5.65 -28.77
N ASP A 359 -6.38 6.16 -27.67
CA ASP A 359 -5.09 5.73 -27.11
C ASP A 359 -5.21 4.43 -26.30
N SER A 360 -6.29 4.19 -25.54
CA SER A 360 -6.41 2.99 -24.70
C SER A 360 -6.37 1.67 -25.51
N LYS A 361 -7.05 1.61 -26.65
CA LYS A 361 -6.98 0.45 -27.57
C LYS A 361 -5.57 0.27 -28.13
N LYS A 362 -4.90 1.36 -28.50
CA LYS A 362 -3.52 1.34 -29.01
C LYS A 362 -2.52 0.92 -27.92
N VAL A 363 -2.72 1.34 -26.67
CA VAL A 363 -1.88 0.95 -25.52
C VAL A 363 -2.04 -0.53 -25.18
N ALA A 364 -3.27 -1.05 -25.13
CA ALA A 364 -3.50 -2.49 -24.91
C ALA A 364 -2.83 -3.36 -25.98
N GLN A 365 -2.91 -2.94 -27.25
CA GLN A 365 -2.22 -3.58 -28.36
C GLN A 365 -0.69 -3.54 -28.19
N ARG A 366 -0.12 -2.37 -27.84
CA ARG A 366 1.32 -2.18 -27.62
C ARG A 366 1.86 -2.97 -26.43
N ILE A 367 1.10 -3.12 -25.36
CA ILE A 367 1.49 -3.94 -24.21
C ILE A 367 1.64 -5.39 -24.66
N MET A 368 0.68 -5.94 -25.42
CA MET A 368 0.83 -7.28 -26.00
C MET A 368 2.06 -7.39 -26.92
N ASP A 369 2.30 -6.39 -27.78
CA ASP A 369 3.46 -6.38 -28.68
C ASP A 369 4.81 -6.28 -27.97
N SER A 370 4.88 -5.56 -26.83
CA SER A 370 6.12 -5.44 -26.03
C SER A 370 6.51 -6.73 -25.32
N GLN A 371 5.52 -7.55 -24.92
CA GLN A 371 5.76 -8.82 -24.24
C GLN A 371 6.15 -9.92 -25.23
N ILE A 372 5.74 -9.80 -26.50
CA ILE A 372 6.12 -10.71 -27.60
C ILE A 372 7.64 -10.78 -27.81
N GLY A 373 8.38 -9.68 -27.62
CA GLY A 373 9.84 -9.66 -27.77
C GLY A 373 10.63 -10.50 -26.77
N ASN A 374 10.00 -10.91 -25.65
CA ASN A 374 10.60 -11.76 -24.61
C ASN A 374 10.15 -13.23 -24.70
N VAL A 375 9.32 -13.56 -25.70
CA VAL A 375 8.74 -14.88 -25.92
C VAL A 375 9.41 -15.48 -27.17
N ASP A 376 9.60 -16.81 -27.20
CA ASP A 376 10.18 -17.51 -28.35
C ASP A 376 9.47 -17.09 -29.65
N PRO A 377 10.17 -16.74 -30.76
CA PRO A 377 9.56 -16.14 -31.95
C PRO A 377 8.39 -16.95 -32.52
N LEU A 378 8.45 -18.27 -32.37
CA LEU A 378 7.40 -19.21 -32.77
C LEU A 378 6.11 -19.08 -31.95
N VAL A 379 6.22 -18.84 -30.63
CA VAL A 379 5.06 -18.67 -29.74
C VAL A 379 4.43 -17.28 -29.92
N ALA A 380 5.26 -16.26 -30.20
CA ALA A 380 4.80 -14.93 -30.57
C ALA A 380 4.02 -14.90 -31.89
N GLU A 381 4.50 -15.65 -32.89
CA GLU A 381 3.85 -15.77 -34.20
C GLU A 381 2.57 -16.62 -34.13
N GLN A 382 2.56 -17.63 -33.25
CA GLN A 382 1.36 -18.40 -32.91
C GLN A 382 0.31 -17.55 -32.18
N ALA A 383 0.71 -16.68 -31.26
CA ALA A 383 -0.19 -15.73 -30.59
C ALA A 383 -0.77 -14.69 -31.57
N ARG A 384 -0.01 -14.28 -32.62
CA ARG A 384 -0.52 -13.39 -33.68
C ARG A 384 -1.52 -14.07 -34.61
N THR A 385 -1.32 -15.36 -34.89
CA THR A 385 -2.24 -16.14 -35.74
C THR A 385 -3.49 -16.59 -34.97
N GLU A 386 -3.40 -16.72 -33.65
CA GLU A 386 -4.54 -17.02 -32.77
C GLU A 386 -5.29 -15.78 -32.26
N ALA A 387 -4.69 -14.58 -32.34
CA ALA A 387 -5.38 -13.32 -32.03
C ALA A 387 -6.49 -13.11 -33.07
N PRO A 388 -7.78 -13.27 -32.71
CA PRO A 388 -8.84 -13.05 -33.67
C PRO A 388 -8.80 -11.58 -34.06
N GLU A 389 -8.79 -11.28 -35.37
CA GLU A 389 -9.17 -9.95 -35.86
C GLU A 389 -10.39 -9.51 -35.05
N ALA A 390 -10.29 -8.36 -34.40
CA ALA A 390 -11.34 -7.82 -33.55
C ALA A 390 -12.56 -7.43 -34.41
N GLN A 391 -13.29 -8.41 -34.92
CA GLN A 391 -14.63 -8.22 -35.44
C GLN A 391 -15.51 -7.77 -34.28
N GLU A 392 -16.26 -6.69 -34.52
CA GLU A 392 -17.25 -6.13 -33.60
C GLU A 392 -18.41 -7.12 -33.39
N VAL A 393 -18.18 -8.17 -32.61
CA VAL A 393 -19.23 -9.10 -32.19
C VAL A 393 -19.99 -8.49 -31.00
N SER A 394 -21.32 -8.57 -31.10
CA SER A 394 -22.34 -8.10 -30.16
C SER A 394 -21.95 -8.24 -28.67
N PRO A 395 -22.17 -7.20 -27.83
CA PRO A 395 -21.66 -7.10 -26.46
C PRO A 395 -22.14 -8.19 -25.50
N GLY A 396 -23.30 -8.82 -25.76
CA GLY A 396 -23.88 -9.83 -24.86
C GLY A 396 -23.18 -11.19 -24.86
N HIS A 397 -22.62 -11.62 -26.00
CA HIS A 397 -21.95 -12.94 -26.12
C HIS A 397 -20.48 -12.91 -25.65
N LYS A 398 -19.86 -11.73 -25.57
CA LYS A 398 -18.45 -11.56 -25.14
C LYS A 398 -18.23 -11.94 -23.69
N TRP A 399 -19.10 -11.51 -22.78
CA TRP A 399 -18.91 -11.74 -21.34
C TRP A 399 -19.05 -13.22 -20.95
N LEU A 400 -19.99 -13.93 -21.58
CA LEU A 400 -20.19 -15.37 -21.39
C LEU A 400 -19.01 -16.21 -21.91
N ASN A 401 -18.41 -15.81 -23.03
CA ASN A 401 -17.24 -16.49 -23.56
C ASN A 401 -16.00 -16.24 -22.68
N VAL A 402 -15.81 -15.01 -22.19
CA VAL A 402 -14.74 -14.67 -21.23
C VAL A 402 -14.90 -15.46 -19.92
N MET A 403 -16.11 -15.53 -19.37
CA MET A 403 -16.44 -16.35 -18.20
C MET A 403 -16.14 -17.84 -18.43
N LYS A 404 -16.44 -18.38 -19.61
CA LYS A 404 -16.11 -19.76 -19.98
C LYS A 404 -14.59 -19.98 -20.06
N THR A 405 -13.82 -19.01 -20.55
CA THR A 405 -12.35 -19.08 -20.56
C THR A 405 -11.79 -19.17 -19.14
N PHE A 406 -12.31 -18.37 -18.20
CA PHE A 406 -11.92 -18.44 -16.78
C PHE A 406 -12.31 -19.77 -16.11
N ALA A 407 -13.33 -20.48 -16.61
CA ALA A 407 -13.76 -21.78 -16.10
C ALA A 407 -12.91 -22.97 -16.58
N THR A 408 -11.90 -22.72 -17.43
CA THR A 408 -10.92 -23.76 -17.81
C THR A 408 -10.07 -24.13 -16.59
N PRO A 409 -9.82 -25.43 -16.31
CA PRO A 409 -9.17 -25.89 -15.08
C PRO A 409 -7.82 -25.23 -14.78
N HIS A 410 -7.05 -24.92 -15.82
CA HIS A 410 -5.75 -24.25 -15.68
C HIS A 410 -5.88 -22.80 -15.18
N TYR A 411 -6.76 -22.00 -15.79
CA TYR A 411 -6.99 -20.61 -15.39
C TYR A 411 -7.70 -20.52 -14.04
N SER A 412 -8.65 -21.42 -13.76
CA SER A 412 -9.30 -21.47 -12.45
C SER A 412 -8.32 -21.82 -11.33
N ALA A 413 -7.37 -22.72 -11.58
CA ALA A 413 -6.33 -23.05 -10.60
C ALA A 413 -5.43 -21.83 -10.31
N PHE A 414 -5.02 -21.09 -11.34
CA PHE A 414 -4.23 -19.86 -11.17
C PHE A 414 -5.00 -18.77 -10.42
N LEU A 415 -6.28 -18.55 -10.77
CA LEU A 415 -7.15 -17.61 -10.06
C LEU A 415 -7.37 -17.99 -8.60
N PHE A 416 -7.50 -19.29 -8.31
CA PHE A 416 -7.61 -19.78 -6.94
C PHE A 416 -6.33 -19.50 -6.14
N VAL A 417 -5.15 -19.80 -6.70
CA VAL A 417 -3.85 -19.52 -6.06
C VAL A 417 -3.67 -18.03 -5.79
N THR A 418 -3.99 -17.17 -6.76
CA THR A 418 -3.86 -15.71 -6.61
C THR A 418 -4.84 -15.16 -5.57
N TRP A 419 -6.08 -15.65 -5.54
CA TRP A 419 -7.07 -15.32 -4.51
C TRP A 419 -6.60 -15.75 -3.11
N TRP A 420 -6.09 -16.98 -2.97
CA TRP A 420 -5.55 -17.50 -1.71
C TRP A 420 -4.34 -16.69 -1.22
N MET A 421 -3.42 -16.33 -2.12
CA MET A 421 -2.31 -15.43 -1.80
C MET A 421 -2.81 -14.05 -1.37
N GLY A 422 -3.88 -13.55 -1.97
CA GLY A 422 -4.55 -12.31 -1.56
C GLY A 422 -5.03 -12.35 -0.11
N PHE A 423 -5.61 -13.47 0.32
CA PHE A 423 -6.01 -13.67 1.73
C PHE A 423 -4.82 -13.55 2.69
N GLY A 424 -3.70 -14.21 2.38
CA GLY A 424 -2.48 -14.11 3.17
C GLY A 424 -1.94 -12.66 3.25
N VAL A 425 -1.86 -11.97 2.12
CA VAL A 425 -1.45 -10.55 2.09
C VAL A 425 -2.39 -9.70 2.94
N GLY A 426 -3.70 -9.91 2.88
CA GLY A 426 -4.68 -9.22 3.71
C GLY A 426 -4.49 -9.45 5.21
N LEU A 427 -4.23 -10.69 5.63
CA LEU A 427 -3.95 -11.02 7.04
C LEU A 427 -2.70 -10.31 7.55
N VAL A 428 -1.61 -10.35 6.76
CA VAL A 428 -0.38 -9.64 7.07
C VAL A 428 -0.63 -8.14 7.18
N PHE A 429 -1.28 -7.57 6.18
CA PHE A 429 -1.54 -6.13 6.13
C PHE A 429 -2.37 -5.65 7.32
N CYS A 430 -3.35 -6.45 7.76
CA CYS A 430 -4.21 -6.09 8.88
C CYS A 430 -3.59 -6.35 10.25
N PHE A 431 -2.91 -7.49 10.45
CA PHE A 431 -2.57 -7.99 11.78
C PHE A 431 -1.07 -8.10 12.08
N LEU A 432 -0.17 -7.88 11.11
CA LEU A 432 1.27 -7.96 11.35
C LEU A 432 1.69 -6.98 12.44
N PHE A 433 1.46 -5.68 12.25
CA PHE A 433 1.88 -4.67 13.23
C PHE A 433 1.05 -4.73 14.51
N TRP A 434 -0.20 -5.19 14.44
CA TRP A 434 -0.99 -5.50 15.63
C TRP A 434 -0.28 -6.55 16.50
N HIS A 435 0.15 -7.65 15.89
CA HIS A 435 0.86 -8.72 16.58
C HIS A 435 2.21 -8.24 17.12
N LEU A 436 2.98 -7.48 16.32
CA LEU A 436 4.25 -6.90 16.77
C LEU A 436 4.06 -5.98 17.98
N GLN A 437 2.97 -5.21 18.05
CA GLN A 437 2.67 -4.38 19.21
C GLN A 437 2.38 -5.22 20.46
N ASP A 438 1.64 -6.32 20.31
CA ASP A 438 1.30 -7.22 21.42
C ASP A 438 2.54 -7.87 22.06
N ILE A 439 3.56 -8.17 21.26
CA ILE A 439 4.85 -8.72 21.74
C ILE A 439 5.87 -7.62 22.11
N GLY A 440 5.46 -6.35 22.19
CA GLY A 440 6.29 -5.24 22.67
C GLY A 440 7.14 -4.53 21.61
N GLY A 441 6.87 -4.71 20.33
CA GLY A 441 7.54 -3.99 19.24
C GLY A 441 7.21 -2.48 19.26
N SER A 442 8.20 -1.64 18.99
CA SER A 442 8.02 -0.17 18.93
C SER A 442 7.58 0.31 17.53
N PRO A 443 6.94 1.49 17.40
CA PRO A 443 6.61 2.07 16.10
C PRO A 443 7.82 2.25 15.16
N SER A 444 8.98 2.59 15.71
CA SER A 444 10.24 2.66 14.97
C SER A 444 10.61 1.34 14.30
N LEU A 445 10.36 0.21 14.99
CA LEU A 445 10.58 -1.13 14.44
C LEU A 445 9.64 -1.43 13.26
N TYR A 446 8.38 -1.02 13.32
CA TYR A 446 7.43 -1.19 12.21
C TYR A 446 7.89 -0.40 10.98
N GLY A 447 8.39 0.82 11.22
CA GLY A 447 9.03 1.65 10.20
C GLY A 447 10.21 0.94 9.53
N LEU A 448 11.13 0.39 10.33
CA LEU A 448 12.30 -0.33 9.83
C LEU A 448 11.92 -1.61 9.06
N ALA A 449 10.94 -2.38 9.58
CA ALA A 449 10.40 -3.56 8.91
C ALA A 449 9.84 -3.21 7.52
N SER A 450 9.07 -2.12 7.43
CA SER A 450 8.53 -1.61 6.16
C SER A 450 9.62 -1.22 5.17
N VAL A 451 10.70 -0.57 5.61
CA VAL A 451 11.82 -0.22 4.72
C VAL A 451 12.47 -1.47 4.15
N ILE A 452 12.74 -2.47 4.98
CA ILE A 452 13.37 -3.73 4.53
C ILE A 452 12.48 -4.43 3.50
N ASN A 453 11.17 -4.46 3.73
CA ASN A 453 10.20 -5.02 2.80
C ASN A 453 10.27 -4.33 1.43
N HIS A 454 10.16 -3.00 1.38
CA HIS A 454 10.19 -2.26 0.10
C HIS A 454 11.57 -2.29 -0.58
N VAL A 455 12.66 -2.32 0.19
CA VAL A 455 14.02 -2.52 -0.36
C VAL A 455 14.13 -3.91 -1.00
N SER A 456 13.57 -4.93 -0.35
CA SER A 456 13.55 -6.29 -0.89
C SER A 456 12.66 -6.42 -2.14
N GLU A 457 11.56 -5.66 -2.22
CA GLU A 457 10.69 -5.57 -3.41
C GLU A 457 11.43 -4.96 -4.60
N ILE A 458 12.11 -3.83 -4.37
CA ILE A 458 12.98 -3.19 -5.37
C ILE A 458 14.09 -4.13 -5.82
N GLY A 459 14.71 -4.86 -4.88
CA GLY A 459 15.70 -5.88 -5.19
C GLY A 459 15.12 -6.99 -6.08
N ALA A 460 13.98 -7.55 -5.68
CA ALA A 460 13.29 -8.60 -6.43
C ALA A 460 12.94 -8.18 -7.85
N TYR A 461 12.51 -6.93 -8.07
CA TYR A 461 12.27 -6.37 -9.40
C TYR A 461 13.46 -6.52 -10.35
N PHE A 462 14.68 -6.22 -9.88
CA PHE A 462 15.88 -6.33 -10.73
C PHE A 462 16.34 -7.76 -10.99
N PHE A 463 15.98 -8.70 -10.11
CA PHE A 463 16.39 -10.11 -10.21
C PHE A 463 15.29 -11.03 -10.79
N SER A 464 14.04 -10.57 -10.87
CA SER A 464 12.87 -11.36 -11.27
C SER A 464 13.05 -11.95 -12.67
N PHE A 465 13.43 -11.14 -13.67
CA PHE A 465 13.62 -11.59 -15.05
C PHE A 465 14.69 -12.68 -15.16
N ARG A 466 15.81 -12.53 -14.44
CA ARG A 466 16.87 -13.56 -14.40
C ARG A 466 16.39 -14.84 -13.72
N LEU A 467 15.58 -14.71 -12.68
CA LEU A 467 15.07 -15.84 -11.91
C LEU A 467 14.04 -16.65 -12.71
N ILE A 468 13.09 -15.96 -13.36
CA ILE A 468 12.05 -16.56 -14.20
C ILE A 468 12.67 -17.28 -15.39
N ASN A 469 13.64 -16.67 -16.08
CA ASN A 469 14.30 -17.31 -17.22
C ASN A 469 15.17 -18.51 -16.83
N ARG A 470 15.69 -18.56 -15.60
CA ARG A 470 16.56 -19.65 -15.14
C ARG A 470 15.79 -20.85 -14.59
N ILE A 471 14.70 -20.59 -13.85
CA ILE A 471 13.99 -21.62 -13.08
C ILE A 471 12.61 -21.95 -13.69
N GLY A 472 12.06 -21.05 -14.52
CA GLY A 472 10.73 -21.15 -15.10
C GLY A 472 9.65 -20.55 -14.19
N HIS A 473 8.64 -19.90 -14.79
CA HIS A 473 7.58 -19.17 -14.09
C HIS A 473 6.82 -20.03 -13.06
N THR A 474 6.48 -21.29 -13.40
CA THR A 474 5.71 -22.16 -12.49
C THR A 474 6.49 -22.55 -11.23
N LYS A 475 7.79 -22.83 -11.36
CA LYS A 475 8.64 -23.20 -10.21
C LYS A 475 8.91 -22.01 -9.32
N VAL A 476 9.07 -20.82 -9.91
CA VAL A 476 9.20 -19.55 -9.17
C VAL A 476 7.96 -19.34 -8.29
N LEU A 477 6.75 -19.46 -8.86
CA LEU A 477 5.49 -19.37 -8.12
C LEU A 477 5.42 -20.35 -6.92
N TYR A 478 5.85 -21.60 -7.09
CA TYR A 478 5.90 -22.56 -5.96
C TYR A 478 6.88 -22.15 -4.87
N VAL A 479 8.04 -21.59 -5.24
CA VAL A 479 9.02 -21.06 -4.28
C VAL A 479 8.42 -19.88 -3.51
N GLY A 480 7.71 -18.97 -4.17
CA GLY A 480 6.99 -17.87 -3.53
C GLY A 480 5.92 -18.35 -2.54
N LEU A 481 5.14 -19.38 -2.91
CA LEU A 481 4.14 -19.99 -2.03
C LEU A 481 4.76 -20.63 -0.79
N ILE A 482 5.83 -21.41 -0.95
CA ILE A 482 6.55 -22.05 0.17
C ILE A 482 7.15 -20.98 1.10
N ALA A 483 7.73 -19.93 0.53
CA ALA A 483 8.26 -18.80 1.30
C ALA A 483 7.15 -18.11 2.12
N ASN A 484 5.95 -17.96 1.57
CA ASN A 484 4.80 -17.40 2.28
C ASN A 484 4.37 -18.26 3.47
N VAL A 485 4.28 -19.58 3.27
CA VAL A 485 3.92 -20.53 4.35
C VAL A 485 4.98 -20.49 5.45
N ALA A 486 6.26 -20.53 5.10
CA ALA A 486 7.36 -20.42 6.06
C ALA A 486 7.30 -19.11 6.84
N ARG A 487 6.98 -18.00 6.17
CA ARG A 487 6.78 -16.68 6.80
C ARG A 487 5.64 -16.70 7.83
N PHE A 488 4.47 -17.23 7.51
CA PHE A 488 3.35 -17.31 8.46
C PHE A 488 3.67 -18.16 9.68
N LEU A 489 4.26 -19.34 9.47
CA LEU A 489 4.66 -20.23 10.56
C LEU A 489 5.65 -19.54 11.49
N TYR A 490 6.64 -18.84 10.91
CA TYR A 490 7.64 -18.12 11.67
C TYR A 490 7.05 -16.97 12.49
N ILE A 491 6.20 -16.13 11.88
CA ILE A 491 5.53 -15.02 12.57
C ILE A 491 4.70 -15.56 13.75
N SER A 492 4.06 -16.73 13.61
CA SER A 492 3.27 -17.33 14.70
C SER A 492 4.11 -17.75 15.92
N TRP A 493 5.39 -18.05 15.74
CA TRP A 493 6.33 -18.44 16.81
C TRP A 493 7.21 -17.29 17.30
N LEU A 494 7.01 -16.08 16.76
CA LEU A 494 7.81 -14.92 17.11
C LEU A 494 7.54 -14.50 18.56
N ARG A 495 8.58 -14.53 19.41
CA ARG A 495 8.53 -14.01 20.79
C ARG A 495 9.16 -12.63 20.89
N ASP A 496 10.31 -12.48 20.24
CA ASP A 496 11.07 -11.23 20.23
C ASP A 496 10.73 -10.43 18.95
N PRO A 497 10.23 -9.19 19.06
CA PRO A 497 9.73 -8.43 17.92
C PRO A 497 10.80 -8.11 16.87
N TRP A 498 12.05 -7.94 17.27
CA TRP A 498 13.17 -7.60 16.37
C TRP A 498 13.49 -8.68 15.33
N TRP A 499 13.10 -9.93 15.59
CA TRP A 499 13.34 -11.05 14.70
C TRP A 499 12.41 -11.07 13.47
N VAL A 500 11.47 -10.12 13.37
CA VAL A 500 10.66 -9.94 12.16
C VAL A 500 11.51 -9.48 10.95
N LEU A 501 12.61 -8.75 11.18
CA LEU A 501 13.35 -8.04 10.12
C LEU A 501 13.96 -8.95 9.04
N PRO A 502 14.62 -10.09 9.37
CA PRO A 502 15.19 -10.97 8.35
C PRO A 502 14.13 -11.59 7.41
N PHE A 503 12.90 -11.74 7.88
CA PHE A 503 11.82 -12.40 7.12
C PHE A 503 11.02 -11.41 6.29
N GLU A 504 10.96 -10.13 6.68
CA GLU A 504 10.47 -9.07 5.80
C GLU A 504 11.32 -8.95 4.54
N PHE A 505 12.62 -9.27 4.60
CA PHE A 505 13.47 -9.33 3.40
C PHE A 505 13.08 -10.46 2.44
N ILE A 506 12.48 -11.55 2.94
CA ILE A 506 12.00 -12.65 2.10
C ILE A 506 10.72 -12.25 1.37
N GLN A 507 9.92 -11.36 1.95
CA GLN A 507 8.64 -10.92 1.40
C GLN A 507 8.76 -10.19 0.07
N GLY A 508 9.75 -9.30 -0.11
CA GLY A 508 9.88 -8.58 -1.38
C GLY A 508 10.13 -9.48 -2.59
N LYS A 509 10.68 -10.69 -2.39
CA LYS A 509 10.82 -11.70 -3.45
C LYS A 509 9.47 -12.22 -3.96
N GLN A 510 8.42 -12.14 -3.14
CA GLN A 510 7.11 -12.72 -3.41
C GLN A 510 6.13 -11.72 -4.07
N ILE A 511 6.27 -10.41 -3.79
CA ILE A 511 5.33 -9.37 -4.26
C ILE A 511 5.42 -9.16 -5.79
N HIS A 512 6.59 -9.37 -6.38
CA HIS A 512 6.77 -9.23 -7.84
C HIS A 512 6.20 -10.41 -8.65
N GLU A 513 5.81 -11.53 -8.03
CA GLU A 513 5.20 -12.66 -8.79
C GLU A 513 3.76 -12.37 -9.26
N LYS A 514 3.25 -11.15 -9.03
CA LYS A 514 1.91 -10.69 -9.43
C LYS A 514 1.90 -9.68 -10.59
N LEU A 515 3.07 -9.34 -11.14
CA LEU A 515 3.23 -8.57 -12.38
C LEU A 515 3.86 -9.48 -13.43
#